data_AF-A0A7Y2ZY67-F1
#
_entry.id   AF-A0A7Y2ZY67-F1
#
_cell.length_a   1.000
_cell.length_b   1.000
_cell.length_c   1.000
_cell.angle_alpha   90.00
_cell.angle_beta   90.00
_cell.angle_gamma   90.00
#
_symmetry.space_group_name_H-M   'P 1'
#
loop_
_entity.id
_entity.type
_entity.pdbx_description
1 polymer ?
#
loop_
_entity_poly.entity_id
_entity_poly.type
_entity_poly.pdbx_seq_one_letter_code
_entity_poly.pdbx_strand_id
1 'polypeptide(L)' 'DQPVVKRVLELNMDHPVMIKFKALYEANRNNSSLKHYSQLLYDIATIGEGSKLDNPSHFSKTVGELMVASLDSMGN' A
#
# COMPACT_ATOMS: atom_id res chain seq x y z
N ASP A 1 5.13 -25.23 -19.30
CA ASP A 1 5.01 -24.24 -18.22
C ASP A 1 6.34 -23.96 -17.55
N GLN A 2 6.73 -22.69 -17.48
CA GLN A 2 7.76 -22.25 -16.55
C GLN A 2 7.11 -22.05 -15.17
N PRO A 3 7.80 -22.43 -14.08
CA PRO A 3 7.28 -22.22 -12.74
C PRO A 3 7.16 -20.72 -12.44
N VAL A 4 6.02 -20.31 -11.89
CA VAL A 4 5.81 -18.94 -11.42
C VAL A 4 6.71 -18.70 -10.21
N VAL A 5 7.73 -17.87 -10.38
CA VAL A 5 8.60 -17.44 -9.27
C VAL A 5 7.83 -16.42 -8.43
N LYS A 6 7.56 -16.76 -7.16
CA LYS A 6 6.99 -15.82 -6.20
C LYS A 6 8.07 -14.82 -5.78
N ARG A 7 7.74 -13.53 -5.85
CA ARG A 7 8.61 -12.46 -5.33
C ARG A 7 8.49 -12.34 -3.82
N VAL A 8 9.56 -11.89 -3.19
CA VAL A 8 9.61 -11.59 -1.75
C VAL A 8 9.51 -10.08 -1.58
N LEU A 9 8.53 -9.61 -0.79
CA LEU A 9 8.42 -8.21 -0.39
C LEU A 9 9.18 -8.02 0.92
N GLU A 10 10.29 -7.28 0.87
CA GLU A 10 11.07 -6.92 2.06
C GLU A 10 10.55 -5.60 2.65
N LEU A 11 10.32 -5.58 3.96
CA LEU A 11 9.76 -4.43 4.67
C LEU A 11 10.74 -3.91 5.72
N ASN A 12 10.98 -2.60 5.71
CA ASN A 12 11.69 -1.93 6.80
C ASN A 12 10.73 -1.65 7.96
N MET A 13 10.83 -2.44 9.02
CA MET A 13 9.97 -2.34 10.20
C MET A 13 10.19 -1.06 11.03
N ASP A 14 11.33 -0.39 10.86
CA ASP A 14 11.63 0.88 11.56
C ASP A 14 11.02 2.09 10.87
N HIS A 15 10.51 1.94 9.64
CA HIS A 15 9.90 3.04 8.93
C HIS A 15 8.58 3.48 9.62
N PRO A 16 8.32 4.80 9.80
CA PRO A 16 7.13 5.29 10.51
C PRO A 16 5.80 4.74 9.99
N VAL A 17 5.69 4.46 8.68
CA VAL A 17 4.48 3.85 8.10
C VAL A 17 4.22 2.45 8.67
N MET A 18 5.26 1.64 8.90
CA MET A 18 5.12 0.28 9.40
C MET A 18 4.67 0.25 10.85
N ILE A 19 5.10 1.24 11.65
CA ILE A 19 4.59 1.45 13.02
C ILE A 19 3.08 1.68 12.99
N LYS A 20 2.58 2.50 12.05
CA LYS A 20 1.14 2.77 11.89
C LYS A 20 0.37 1.54 11.38
N PHE A 21 0.92 0.80 10.42
CA PHE A 21 0.33 -0.47 9.98
C PHE A 21 0.16 -1.45 11.14
N LYS A 22 1.21 -1.62 11.96
CA LYS A 22 1.17 -2.50 13.13
C LYS A 22 0.08 -2.07 14.11
N ALA A 23 0.04 -0.79 14.48
CA ALA A 23 -0.98 -0.28 15.40
C ALA A 23 -2.40 -0.49 14.86
N LEU A 24 -2.62 -0.25 13.55
CA LEU A 24 -3.92 -0.46 12.92
C LEU A 24 -4.33 -1.95 12.92
N TYR A 25 -3.37 -2.83 12.63
CA TYR A 25 -3.57 -4.28 12.66
C TYR A 25 -3.88 -4.80 14.06
N GLU A 26 -3.15 -4.34 15.08
CA GLU A 26 -3.38 -4.71 16.48
C GLU A 26 -4.74 -4.25 16.98
N ALA A 27 -5.19 -3.05 16.57
CA ALA A 27 -6.50 -2.53 16.93
C ALA A 27 -7.66 -3.27 16.24
N ASN A 28 -7.53 -3.55 14.94
CA ASN A 28 -8.53 -4.31 14.18
C ASN A 28 -7.90 -4.99 12.96
N ARG A 29 -7.66 -6.31 13.08
CA ARG A 29 -7.07 -7.14 12.03
C ARG A 29 -7.90 -7.20 10.74
N ASN A 30 -9.20 -6.94 10.83
CA ASN A 30 -10.14 -6.96 9.70
C ASN A 30 -10.46 -5.56 9.19
N ASN A 31 -9.70 -4.53 9.58
CA ASN A 31 -9.91 -3.19 9.09
C ASN A 31 -9.67 -3.15 7.56
N SER A 32 -10.68 -2.71 6.81
CA SER A 32 -10.62 -2.64 5.34
C SER A 32 -9.48 -1.75 4.83
N SER A 33 -9.08 -0.72 5.59
CA SER A 33 -7.95 0.13 5.28
C SER A 33 -6.63 -0.64 5.25
N LEU A 34 -6.44 -1.68 6.06
CA LEU A 34 -5.21 -2.49 6.03
C LEU A 34 -5.00 -3.14 4.67
N LYS A 35 -6.04 -3.72 4.10
CA LYS A 35 -5.97 -4.33 2.76
C LYS A 35 -5.63 -3.27 1.71
N HIS A 36 -6.30 -2.13 1.77
CA HIS A 36 -6.11 -1.05 0.81
C HIS A 36 -4.67 -0.49 0.85
N TYR A 37 -4.17 -0.14 2.03
CA TYR A 37 -2.82 0.38 2.18
C TYR A 37 -1.74 -0.67 1.92
N SER A 38 -1.98 -1.95 2.26
CA SER A 38 -1.02 -3.01 1.95
C SER A 38 -0.83 -3.18 0.44
N GLN A 39 -1.92 -3.07 -0.33
CA GLN A 39 -1.86 -3.08 -1.78
C GLN A 39 -1.07 -1.89 -2.32
N LEU A 40 -1.35 -0.68 -1.81
CA LEU A 40 -0.59 0.52 -2.22
C LEU A 40 0.91 0.39 -1.90
N LEU A 41 1.27 -0.13 -0.72
CA LEU A 41 2.65 -0.38 -0.33
C LEU A 41 3.34 -1.36 -1.30
N TYR A 42 2.63 -2.43 -1.67
CA TYR A 42 3.11 -3.42 -2.64
C TYR A 42 3.30 -2.80 -4.04
N ASP A 43 2.35 -1.97 -4.49
CA ASP A 43 2.44 -1.28 -5.78
C ASP A 43 3.64 -0.32 -5.81
N ILE A 44 3.88 0.43 -4.73
CA ILE A 44 5.06 1.30 -4.59
C ILE A 44 6.36 0.50 -4.66
N ALA A 45 6.43 -0.64 -3.96
CA ALA A 45 7.60 -1.52 -4.00
C ALA A 45 7.84 -2.09 -5.40
N THR A 46 6.76 -2.52 -6.08
CA THR A 46 6.78 -3.03 -7.45
C THR A 46 7.31 -1.97 -8.42
N ILE A 47 6.84 -0.72 -8.31
CA ILE A 47 7.37 0.38 -9.11
C ILE A 47 8.85 0.64 -8.77
N GLY A 48 9.20 0.63 -7.48
CA GLY A 48 10.56 0.90 -7.00
C GLY A 48 11.61 -0.10 -7.49
N GLU A 49 11.26 -1.37 -7.67
CA GLU A 49 12.14 -2.38 -8.28
C GLU A 49 12.18 -2.33 -9.83
N GLY A 50 11.40 -1.44 -10.46
CA GLY A 50 11.33 -1.29 -11.92
C GLY A 50 10.32 -2.21 -12.62
N SER A 51 9.47 -2.90 -11.86
CA SER A 51 8.40 -3.75 -12.40
C SER A 51 7.18 -2.94 -12.83
N LYS A 52 6.42 -3.48 -13.79
CA LYS A 52 5.10 -2.93 -14.16
C LYS A 52 4.05 -3.37 -13.15
N LEU A 53 3.09 -2.49 -12.88
CA LEU A 53 1.90 -2.83 -12.10
C LEU A 53 0.94 -3.69 -12.93
N ASP A 54 0.28 -4.65 -12.26
CA ASP A 54 -0.79 -5.44 -12.87
C ASP A 54 -2.04 -4.60 -13.17
N ASN A 55 -2.32 -3.58 -12.33
CA ASN A 55 -3.44 -2.66 -12.51
C ASN A 55 -3.03 -1.19 -12.26
N PRO A 56 -2.39 -0.54 -13.25
CA PRO A 56 -1.97 0.86 -13.13
C PRO A 56 -3.12 1.84 -12.84
N SER A 57 -4.31 1.59 -13.41
CA SER A 57 -5.49 2.44 -13.21
C SER A 57 -5.99 2.42 -11.77
N HIS A 58 -5.95 1.25 -11.11
CA HIS A 58 -6.28 1.14 -9.69
C HIS A 58 -5.31 1.94 -8.83
N PHE A 59 -4.01 1.82 -9.06
CA PHE A 59 -3.00 2.60 -8.35
C PHE A 59 -3.23 4.11 -8.49
N SER A 60 -3.40 4.62 -9.72
CA SER A 60 -3.67 6.04 -9.97
C SER A 60 -4.94 6.52 -9.27
N LYS A 61 -6.00 5.70 -9.28
CA LYS A 61 -7.25 5.99 -8.55
C LYS A 61 -7.00 6.09 -7.05
N THR A 62 -6.31 5.11 -6.46
CA THR A 62 -5.97 5.10 -5.02
C THR A 62 -5.18 6.34 -4.62
N VAL A 63 -4.18 6.73 -5.41
CA VAL A 63 -3.40 7.96 -5.15
C VAL A 63 -4.31 9.20 -5.18
N GLY A 64 -5.21 9.30 -6.17
CA GLY A 64 -6.18 10.39 -6.25
C GLY A 64 -7.14 10.44 -5.05
N GLU A 65 -7.67 9.31 -4.62
CA GLU A 65 -8.55 9.21 -3.44
C GLU A 65 -7.83 9.65 -2.16
N LEU A 66 -6.54 9.29 -2.00
CA LEU A 66 -5.73 9.74 -0.88
C LEU A 66 -5.45 11.24 -0.91
N MET A 67 -5.20 11.81 -2.09
CA MET A 67 -5.03 13.26 -2.25
C MET A 67 -6.30 14.00 -1.83
N VAL A 68 -7.47 13.56 -2.27
CA VAL A 68 -8.76 14.15 -1.88
C VAL A 68 -8.95 14.07 -0.36
N ALA A 69 -8.80 12.88 0.22
CA ALA A 69 -8.98 12.69 1.66
C ALA A 69 -8.01 13.55 2.49
N SER A 70 -6.75 13.68 2.04
CA SER A 70 -5.77 14.53 2.71
C SER A 70 -6.14 16.00 2.63
N LEU A 71 -6.54 16.50 1.45
CA LEU A 71 -6.93 17.90 1.26
C LEU A 71 -8.20 18.25 2.06
N ASP A 72 -9.19 17.37 2.08
CA ASP A 72 -10.42 17.55 2.87
C ASP A 72 -10.10 17.62 4.37
N SER A 73 -9.16 16.80 4.86
CA SER A 73 -8.75 16.80 6.27
C SER A 73 -7.99 18.06 6.70
N MET A 74 -7.43 18.81 5.74
CA MET A 74 -6.72 20.08 5.99
C MET A 74 -7.66 21.28 5.98
N GLY A 75 -8.85 21.15 5.39
CA GLY A 75 -9.87 22.20 5.31
C GLY A 75 -10.82 22.27 6.51
N ASN A 76 -10.70 21.34 7.47
CA ASN A 76 -11.44 21.30 8.74
C ASN A 76 -10.55 21.68 9.93
#